data_AF-A0A968FT40-F1
#
_entry.id   AF-A0A968FT40-F1
#
_cell.length_a   1.000
_cell.length_b   1.000
_cell.length_c   1.000
_cell.angle_alpha   90.00
_cell.angle_beta   90.00
_cell.angle_gamma   90.00
#
_symmetry.space_group_name_H-M   'P 1'
#
loop_
_entity.id
_entity.type
_entity.pdbx_description
1 polymer ?
#
loop_
_entity_poly.entity_id
_entity_poly.type
_entity_poly.pdbx_seq_one_letter_code
_entity_poly.pdbx_strand_id
1 'polypeptide(L)'
;GGMDYLDFLEGLVPTAAAISHHSKIIREKKVLRDLIETATEIVAAGYEDSEDAEEILDKAERSIFEISEKRSKRSFFSIKEIVKSSFDSIEKLFEKPGMVTGVETGFR
;
A
#
# COMPACT_ATOMS: atom_id res chain seq x y z
N GLY A 1 22.23 -19.16 -4.36
CA GLY A 1 22.49 -17.82 -4.93
C GLY A 1 23.41 -17.97 -6.13
N GLY A 2 23.35 -17.06 -7.10
CA GLY A 2 24.03 -17.20 -8.40
C GLY A 2 23.05 -17.24 -9.57
N MET A 3 23.54 -17.52 -10.78
CA MET A 3 22.73 -17.57 -12.01
C MET A 3 21.60 -18.62 -11.91
N ASP A 4 21.92 -19.79 -11.35
CA ASP A 4 20.94 -20.87 -11.10
C ASP A 4 19.78 -20.44 -10.18
N TYR A 5 20.01 -19.49 -9.26
CA TYR A 5 18.96 -18.99 -8.37
C TYR A 5 18.05 -17.97 -9.05
N LEU A 6 18.56 -17.25 -10.05
CA LEU A 6 17.77 -16.34 -10.87
C LEU A 6 16.87 -17.12 -11.83
N ASP A 7 17.39 -18.17 -12.48
CA ASP A 7 16.60 -19.08 -13.33
C ASP A 7 15.48 -19.76 -12.52
N PHE A 8 15.79 -20.16 -11.28
CA PHE A 8 14.79 -20.71 -10.37
C PHE A 8 13.71 -19.68 -9.97
N LEU A 9 14.10 -18.42 -9.73
CA LEU A 9 13.17 -17.32 -9.43
C LEU A 9 12.27 -16.98 -10.62
N GLU A 10 12.81 -17.02 -11.84
CA GLU A 10 12.04 -16.84 -13.08
C GLU A 10 10.98 -17.92 -13.22
N GLY A 11 11.34 -19.18 -12.97
CA GLY A 11 10.41 -20.31 -13.00
C GLY A 11 9.33 -20.29 -11.91
N LEU A 12 9.53 -19.55 -10.82
CA LEU A 12 8.62 -19.46 -9.67
C LEU A 12 7.48 -18.45 -9.84
N VAL A 13 7.60 -17.48 -10.75
CA VAL A 13 6.59 -16.42 -10.95
C VAL A 13 5.75 -16.74 -12.19
N PRO A 14 4.54 -17.33 -12.05
CA PRO A 14 3.81 -17.87 -13.20
C PRO A 14 3.29 -16.76 -14.13
N THR A 15 2.99 -15.58 -13.58
CA THR A 15 2.53 -14.40 -14.33
C THR A 15 2.81 -13.10 -13.57
N ALA A 16 3.13 -12.02 -14.30
CA ALA A 16 3.25 -10.68 -13.75
C ALA A 16 1.94 -10.17 -13.12
N ALA A 17 0.78 -10.73 -13.52
CA ALA A 17 -0.53 -10.40 -12.93
C ALA A 17 -0.62 -10.77 -11.43
N ALA A 18 0.06 -11.83 -10.99
CA ALA A 18 0.08 -12.27 -9.59
C ALA A 18 1.03 -11.43 -8.70
N ILE A 19 1.90 -10.61 -9.29
CA ILE A 19 2.95 -9.90 -8.55
C ILE A 19 2.37 -8.84 -7.60
N SER A 20 1.24 -8.21 -7.97
CA SER A 20 0.56 -7.23 -7.11
C SER A 20 0.05 -7.87 -5.83
N HIS A 21 -0.52 -9.08 -5.94
CA HIS A 21 -1.00 -9.85 -4.80
C HIS A 21 0.16 -10.32 -3.92
N HIS A 22 1.24 -10.86 -4.52
CA HIS A 22 2.39 -11.31 -3.77
C HIS A 22 3.13 -10.15 -3.07
N SER A 23 3.26 -9.00 -3.75
CA SER A 23 3.81 -7.77 -3.18
C SER A 23 2.99 -7.27 -1.99
N LYS A 24 1.66 -7.42 -2.05
CA LYS A 24 0.78 -7.10 -0.92
C LYS A 24 1.06 -7.99 0.28
N ILE A 25 1.18 -9.31 0.09
CA ILE A 25 1.52 -10.25 1.17
C ILE A 25 2.86 -9.90 1.81
N ILE A 26 3.91 -9.66 1.01
CA ILE A 26 5.23 -9.29 1.52
C ILE A 26 5.15 -7.99 2.33
N ARG A 27 4.41 -6.99 1.83
CA ARG A 27 4.21 -5.71 2.53
C ARG A 27 3.49 -5.90 3.86
N GLU A 28 2.41 -6.67 3.89
CA GLU A 28 1.68 -6.98 5.13
C GLU A 28 2.59 -7.68 6.15
N LYS A 29 3.36 -8.67 5.72
CA LYS A 29 4.33 -9.35 6.59
C LYS A 29 5.45 -8.43 7.07
N LYS A 30 5.89 -7.46 6.27
CA LYS A 30 6.86 -6.46 6.70
C LYS A 30 6.29 -5.58 7.81
N VAL A 31 5.07 -5.05 7.65
CA VAL A 31 4.43 -4.22 8.69
C VAL A 31 4.34 -4.96 10.03
N LEU A 32 3.99 -6.25 10.01
CA LEU A 32 3.95 -7.06 11.23
C LEU A 32 5.34 -7.21 11.88
N ARG A 33 6.41 -7.34 11.09
CA ARG A 33 7.78 -7.40 11.63
C ARG A 33 8.21 -6.06 12.23
N ASP A 34 7.97 -4.97 11.52
CA ASP A 34 8.27 -3.62 12.00
C ASP A 34 7.54 -3.36 13.34
N LEU A 35 6.28 -3.81 13.48
CA LEU A 35 5.54 -3.72 14.74
C LEU A 35 6.15 -4.54 15.88
N ILE A 36 6.57 -5.78 15.61
CA ILE A 36 7.20 -6.65 16.62
C ILE A 36 8.52 -6.03 17.09
N GLU A 37 9.32 -5.51 16.17
CA GLU A 37 10.59 -4.84 16.46
C GLU A 37 10.37 -3.64 17.39
N THR A 38 9.50 -2.70 17.01
CA THR A 38 9.17 -1.53 17.82
C THR A 38 8.58 -1.91 19.19
N ALA A 39 7.70 -2.91 19.26
CA ALA A 39 7.16 -3.36 20.55
C ALA A 39 8.27 -3.93 21.46
N THR A 40 9.24 -4.62 20.89
CA THR A 40 10.38 -5.17 21.64
C THR A 40 11.27 -4.06 22.18
N GLU A 41 11.50 -3.00 21.39
CA GLU A 41 12.25 -1.81 21.81
C GLU A 41 11.52 -1.08 22.95
N ILE A 42 10.21 -0.89 22.86
CA ILE A 42 9.40 -0.25 23.91
C ILE A 42 9.47 -1.06 25.21
N VAL A 43 9.37 -2.39 25.12
CA VAL A 43 9.50 -3.26 26.30
C VAL A 43 10.88 -3.14 26.91
N ALA A 44 11.95 -3.14 26.11
CA ALA A 44 13.31 -2.97 26.59
C ALA A 44 13.50 -1.63 27.31
N ALA A 45 13.01 -0.53 26.71
CA ALA A 45 13.06 0.80 27.32
C ALA A 45 12.32 0.85 28.67
N GLY A 46 11.16 0.17 28.77
CA GLY A 46 10.41 0.07 30.02
C GLY A 46 11.12 -0.69 31.14
N TYR A 47 12.11 -1.54 30.83
CA TYR A 47 12.94 -2.23 31.83
C TYR A 47 14.21 -1.45 32.20
N GLU A 48 14.65 -0.52 31.36
CA GLU A 48 15.94 0.16 31.52
C GLU A 48 15.92 1.27 32.59
N ASP A 49 14.74 1.63 33.10
CA ASP A 49 14.44 2.50 34.28
C ASP A 49 15.28 3.80 34.34
N SER A 50 15.76 4.26 33.19
CA SER A 50 16.75 5.32 33.03
C SER A 50 16.16 6.64 32.52
N GLU A 51 14.93 6.59 32.02
CA GLU A 51 14.19 7.71 31.45
C GLU A 51 12.86 7.88 32.19
N ASP A 52 12.28 9.09 32.16
CA ASP A 52 10.95 9.32 32.71
C ASP A 52 9.91 8.49 31.95
N ALA A 53 8.91 7.96 32.67
CA ALA A 53 7.82 7.20 32.08
C ALA A 53 7.07 8.00 31.01
N GLU A 54 6.97 9.33 31.17
CA GLU A 54 6.35 10.22 30.17
C GLU A 54 7.15 10.25 28.86
N GLU A 55 8.48 10.28 28.94
CA GLU A 55 9.34 10.25 27.74
C GLU A 55 9.28 8.90 27.01
N ILE A 56 9.22 7.79 27.76
CA ILE A 56 9.08 6.45 27.17
C ILE A 56 7.73 6.30 26.45
N LEU A 57 6.66 6.85 27.04
CA LEU A 57 5.33 6.87 26.42
C LEU A 57 5.32 7.68 25.12
N ASP A 58 5.88 8.89 25.12
CA ASP A 58 5.99 9.73 23.93
C ASP A 58 6.78 9.05 22.80
N LYS A 59 7.90 8.41 23.14
CA LYS A 59 8.70 7.63 22.18
C LYS A 59 7.92 6.44 21.62
N ALA A 60 7.17 5.73 22.46
CA ALA A 60 6.34 4.62 22.04
C ALA A 60 5.24 5.06 21.06
N GLU A 61 4.53 6.16 21.37
CA GLU A 61 3.49 6.71 20.50
C GLU A 61 4.04 7.10 19.14
N ARG A 62 5.18 7.81 19.12
CA ARG A 62 5.83 8.23 17.88
C ARG A 62 6.21 7.03 17.01
N SER A 63 6.84 6.01 17.59
CA SER A 63 7.30 4.83 16.84
C SER A 63 6.12 4.03 16.25
N ILE A 64 5.02 3.89 17.00
CA ILE A 64 3.79 3.26 16.49
C ILE A 64 3.16 4.10 15.37
N PHE A 65 3.17 5.42 15.50
CA PHE A 65 2.66 6.32 14.46
C PHE A 65 3.45 6.20 13.15
N GLU A 66 4.78 6.09 13.21
CA GLU A 66 5.63 5.92 12.03
C GLU A 66 5.33 4.61 11.27
N ILE A 67 4.98 3.52 11.97
CA ILE A 67 4.53 2.27 11.34
C ILE A 67 3.19 2.46 10.62
N SER A 68 2.27 3.21 11.24
CA SER A 68 0.96 3.51 10.66
C SER A 68 1.07 4.37 9.39
N GLU A 69 1.94 5.39 9.39
CA GLU A 69 2.21 6.22 8.21
C GLU A 69 2.75 5.39 7.03
N LYS A 70 3.67 4.46 7.28
CA LYS A 70 4.21 3.56 6.24
C LYS A 70 3.11 2.73 5.56
N ARG A 71 2.00 2.43 6.25
CA ARG A 71 0.83 1.72 5.69
C ARG A 71 0.08 2.61 4.70
N SER A 72 -0.02 3.91 4.96
CA SER A 72 -0.71 4.87 4.10
C SER A 72 0.06 5.04 2.79
N LYS A 73 -0.38 4.32 1.75
CA LYS A 73 0.06 4.64 0.39
C LYS A 73 -0.44 6.04 0.09
N ARG A 74 0.51 6.96 -0.15
CA ARG A 74 0.29 8.25 -0.81
C ARG A 74 -0.57 8.04 -2.06
N SER A 75 -1.88 8.21 -1.90
CA SER A 75 -2.84 8.33 -2.99
C SER A 75 -2.91 9.81 -3.36
N PHE A 76 -1.76 10.44 -3.58
CA PHE A 76 -1.73 11.81 -4.09
C PHE A 76 -1.85 11.71 -5.60
N PHE A 77 -3.08 11.71 -6.10
CA PHE A 77 -3.32 11.92 -7.52
C PHE A 77 -3.13 13.41 -7.79
N SER A 78 -2.31 13.75 -8.79
CA SER A 78 -2.21 15.14 -9.20
C SER A 78 -3.54 15.58 -9.81
N ILE A 79 -3.97 16.82 -9.54
CA ILE A 79 -5.19 17.38 -10.15
C ILE A 79 -5.13 17.25 -11.68
N LYS A 80 -3.94 17.40 -12.27
CA LYS A 80 -3.70 17.24 -13.71
C LYS A 80 -4.05 15.85 -14.23
N GLU A 81 -3.70 14.78 -13.50
CA GLU A 81 -4.05 13.40 -13.87
C GLU A 81 -5.56 13.14 -13.77
N ILE A 82 -6.21 13.68 -12.74
CA ILE A 82 -7.67 13.57 -12.56
C ILE A 82 -8.39 14.27 -13.71
N VAL A 83 -8.01 15.51 -14.03
CA VAL A 83 -8.63 16.28 -15.12
C VAL A 83 -8.43 15.59 -16.46
N LYS A 84 -7.23 15.06 -16.74
CA LYS A 84 -6.97 14.31 -17.98
C LYS A 84 -7.86 13.07 -18.08
N SER A 85 -7.93 12.25 -17.03
CA SER A 85 -8.77 11.04 -17.02
C SER A 85 -10.27 11.34 -17.18
N SER A 86 -10.72 12.47 -16.63
CA SER A 86 -12.10 12.95 -16.76
C SER A 86 -12.38 13.41 -18.20
N PHE A 87 -11.44 14.10 -18.82
CA PHE A 87 -11.54 14.51 -20.23
C PHE A 87 -11.55 13.31 -21.18
N ASP A 88 -10.66 12.34 -20.98
CA ASP A 88 -10.64 11.08 -21.74
C ASP A 88 -11.97 10.32 -21.61
N SER A 89 -12.64 10.41 -20.45
CA SER A 89 -13.95 9.80 -20.23
C SER A 89 -15.07 10.53 -20.98
N ILE A 90 -15.02 11.86 -21.01
CA ILE A 90 -15.96 12.70 -21.77
C ILE A 90 -15.77 12.47 -23.28
N GLU A 91 -14.53 12.40 -23.75
CA GLU A 91 -14.21 12.16 -25.16
C GLU A 91 -14.72 10.79 -25.63
N LYS A 92 -14.53 9.74 -24.82
CA LYS A 92 -15.10 8.40 -25.08
C LYS A 92 -16.63 8.38 -25.13
N LEU A 93 -17.30 9.21 -24.33
CA LEU A 93 -18.75 9.36 -24.37
C LEU A 93 -19.21 10.14 -25.61
N PHE A 94 -18.40 11.11 -26.05
CA PHE A 94 -18.68 11.92 -27.23
C PHE A 94 -18.44 11.15 -28.55
N GLU A 95 -17.41 10.30 -28.61
CA GLU A 95 -17.10 9.45 -29.76
C GLU A 95 -18.10 8.30 -29.97
N LYS A 96 -18.91 7.95 -28.94
CA LYS A 96 -19.95 6.91 -29.03
C LYS A 96 -21.35 7.46 -28.74
N PRO A 97 -21.91 8.30 -29.61
CA PRO A 97 -23.29 8.75 -29.47
C PRO A 97 -24.23 7.56 -29.74
N GLY A 98 -24.86 7.04 -28.69
CA GLY A 98 -25.96 6.07 -28.83
C GLY A 98 -25.73 4.65 -28.30
N MET A 99 -24.57 4.35 -27.69
CA MET A 99 -24.41 3.10 -26.93
C MET A 99 -24.79 3.35 -25.47
N VAL A 100 -25.85 2.69 -25.00
CA VAL A 100 -26.26 2.71 -23.59
C VAL A 100 -25.07 2.21 -22.75
N THR A 101 -24.40 3.10 -22.02
CA THR A 101 -23.23 2.77 -21.18
C THR A 101 -23.62 2.28 -19.78
N GLY A 102 -24.92 2.11 -19.52
CA GLY A 102 -25.50 1.59 -18.27
C GLY A 102 -26.50 0.45 -18.52
N VAL A 103 -27.24 0.06 -17.49
CA VAL A 103 -28.31 -0.94 -17.62
C VAL A 103 -29.53 -0.27 -18.27
N GLU A 104 -30.08 -0.86 -19.33
CA GLU A 104 -31.27 -0.32 -20.02
C GLU A 104 -32.47 -0.25 -19.06
N THR A 105 -32.90 0.97 -18.73
CA THR A 105 -34.03 1.21 -17.80
C THR A 105 -35.40 1.10 -18.48
N GLY A 106 -35.46 0.81 -19.79
CA GLY A 106 -36.70 0.48 -20.49
C GLY A 106 -37.75 1.60 -20.61
N PHE A 107 -37.46 2.82 -20.18
CA PHE A 107 -38.35 3.96 -20.38
C PHE A 107 -37.98 4.72 -21.64
N ARG A 108 -38.95 4.87 -22.54
CA ARG A 108 -38.87 5.61 -23.80
C ARG A 108 -39.60 6.95 -23.67
#